data_AF-A0A517VQY6-F1
#
_entry.id   AF-A0A517VQY6-F1
#
_cell.length_a   1.000
_cell.length_b   1.000
_cell.length_c   1.000
_cell.angle_alpha   90.00
_cell.angle_beta   90.00
_cell.angle_gamma   90.00
#
_symmetry.space_group_name_H-M   'P 1'
#
loop_
_entity.id
_entity.type
_entity.pdbx_description
1 polymer ?
#
loop_
_entity_poly.entity_id
_entity_poly.type
_entity_poly.pdbx_seq_one_letter_code
_entity_poly.pdbx_strand_id
1 'polypeptide(L)'
;MRYLCLVAFLLLSLAAAPIKTPKPDESLAIWPDRPLLEKSDDEVKYDKIIRITKVKRPAIEFYKAKNAKPNAPAVVIFPGGGYQILAYDLEGTEIAEWLNSIGIHAVILKYTVPGNQRDAALQDAQRAFGIVRSKAQEWSINPDQIGVLGFSAGGHLAANLSTNYQKRDYAPIDAADKLSCCPDFTILIYPAYIYDQKDKRQMAPEIKVTANTPPAFIVQTLDDRRLVDSAFNYCRALKDDKVDAELHLYAKGGHGYGMRPSKNPISGWPKLCQVWLQGVLQN
;
A
#
# COMPACT_ATOMS: atom_id res chain seq x y z
N MET A 1 -27.63 -61.47 26.01
CA MET A 1 -27.86 -60.57 24.87
C MET A 1 -27.95 -59.12 25.36
N ARG A 2 -26.87 -58.36 25.28
CA ARG A 2 -26.91 -56.88 25.31
C ARG A 2 -25.79 -56.41 24.38
N TYR A 3 -26.18 -55.95 23.19
CA TYR A 3 -25.28 -55.37 22.19
C TYR A 3 -24.88 -53.96 22.65
N LEU A 4 -23.58 -53.73 22.81
CA LEU A 4 -23.01 -52.40 23.06
C LEU A 4 -22.65 -51.80 21.68
N CYS A 5 -23.48 -50.88 21.17
CA CYS A 5 -23.15 -50.10 19.98
C CYS A 5 -22.17 -49.00 20.37
N LEU A 6 -20.89 -49.15 19.98
CA LEU A 6 -19.94 -48.03 19.96
C LEU A 6 -20.24 -47.15 18.74
N VAL A 7 -20.77 -45.95 18.97
CA VAL A 7 -20.81 -44.90 17.96
C VAL A 7 -19.49 -44.14 18.02
N ALA A 8 -18.61 -44.38 17.06
CA ALA A 8 -17.40 -43.60 16.90
C ALA A 8 -17.76 -42.23 16.28
N PHE A 9 -17.69 -41.16 17.08
CA PHE A 9 -17.75 -39.80 16.58
C PHE A 9 -16.44 -39.47 15.85
N LEU A 10 -16.46 -39.52 14.51
CA LEU A 10 -15.40 -38.96 13.70
C LEU A 10 -15.46 -37.43 13.81
N LEU A 11 -14.61 -36.85 14.64
CA LEU A 11 -14.31 -35.42 14.63
C LEU A 11 -13.52 -35.11 13.35
N LEU A 12 -14.22 -34.85 12.25
CA LEU A 12 -13.63 -34.19 11.08
C LEU A 12 -13.27 -32.76 11.49
N SER A 13 -12.01 -32.56 11.90
CA SER A 13 -11.42 -31.24 11.95
C SER A 13 -11.37 -30.69 10.51
N LEU A 14 -12.31 -29.82 10.17
CA LEU A 14 -12.24 -28.98 8.98
C LEU A 14 -11.07 -28.02 9.17
N ALA A 15 -9.86 -28.44 8.79
CA ALA A 15 -8.77 -27.51 8.56
C ALA A 15 -9.25 -26.54 7.48
N ALA A 16 -9.39 -25.25 7.82
CA ALA A 16 -9.76 -24.24 6.85
C ALA A 16 -8.75 -24.29 5.70
N ALA A 17 -9.23 -24.46 4.46
CA ALA A 17 -8.36 -24.43 3.30
C ALA A 17 -7.56 -23.10 3.31
N PRO A 18 -6.24 -23.12 3.05
CA PRO A 18 -5.45 -21.91 3.03
C PRO A 18 -6.04 -20.94 2.01
N ILE A 19 -6.24 -19.68 2.41
CA ILE A 19 -6.62 -18.63 1.45
C ILE A 19 -5.57 -18.62 0.35
N LYS A 20 -6.03 -18.76 -0.89
CA LYS A 20 -5.18 -18.71 -2.07
C LYS A 20 -5.04 -17.26 -2.48
N THR A 21 -3.95 -16.60 -2.07
CA THR A 21 -3.58 -15.31 -2.64
C THR A 21 -3.04 -15.51 -4.05
N PRO A 22 -3.20 -14.51 -4.95
CA PRO A 22 -2.49 -14.52 -6.22
C PRO A 22 -0.99 -14.60 -5.96
N LYS A 23 -0.28 -15.32 -6.85
CA LYS A 23 1.18 -15.33 -6.84
C LYS A 23 1.67 -14.14 -7.67
N PRO A 24 2.74 -13.44 -7.24
CA PRO A 24 3.37 -12.44 -8.08
C PRO A 24 3.98 -13.08 -9.33
N ASP A 25 4.04 -12.31 -10.42
CA ASP A 25 4.74 -12.69 -11.64
C ASP A 25 6.26 -12.62 -11.42
N GLU A 26 6.73 -11.69 -10.58
CA GLU A 26 8.14 -11.56 -10.20
C GLU A 26 8.26 -11.04 -8.76
N SER A 27 9.33 -11.44 -8.06
CA SER A 27 9.67 -10.91 -6.73
C SER A 27 11.13 -10.54 -6.69
N LEU A 28 11.43 -9.35 -6.18
CA LEU A 28 12.79 -8.80 -6.11
C LEU A 28 13.08 -8.27 -4.71
N ALA A 29 14.24 -8.60 -4.17
CA ALA A 29 14.77 -7.90 -2.99
C ALA A 29 15.13 -6.46 -3.40
N ILE A 30 14.80 -5.47 -2.56
CA ILE A 30 15.12 -4.07 -2.88
C ILE A 30 16.55 -3.68 -2.47
N TRP A 31 17.16 -4.46 -1.57
CA TRP A 31 18.51 -4.25 -1.07
C TRP A 31 19.43 -5.43 -1.48
N PRO A 32 20.56 -5.17 -2.18
CA PRO A 32 21.44 -6.24 -2.65
C PRO A 32 22.08 -7.08 -1.55
N ASP A 33 22.33 -6.48 -0.38
CA ASP A 33 22.91 -7.14 0.80
C ASP A 33 21.90 -8.01 1.56
N ARG A 34 20.61 -7.89 1.23
CA ARG A 34 19.50 -8.63 1.83
C ARG A 34 18.69 -9.37 0.75
N PRO A 35 19.32 -10.31 0.00
CA PRO A 35 18.65 -11.05 -1.07
C PRO A 35 17.47 -11.87 -0.56
N LEU A 36 16.53 -12.20 -1.44
CA LEU A 36 15.43 -13.12 -1.13
C LEU A 36 15.98 -14.51 -0.76
N LEU A 37 15.24 -15.20 0.10
CA LEU A 37 15.52 -16.59 0.48
C LEU A 37 14.48 -17.50 -0.18
N GLU A 38 14.88 -18.74 -0.50
CA GLU A 38 13.94 -19.77 -1.03
C GLU A 38 12.74 -19.95 -0.09
N LYS A 39 13.01 -19.96 1.22
CA LYS A 39 12.00 -19.83 2.26
C LYS A 39 12.19 -18.51 2.97
N SER A 40 11.18 -17.63 2.85
CA SER A 40 11.15 -16.36 3.56
C SER A 40 11.30 -16.55 5.08
N ASP A 41 12.07 -15.65 5.69
CA ASP A 41 12.24 -15.51 7.14
C ASP A 41 11.20 -14.55 7.76
N ASP A 42 10.25 -14.07 6.97
CA ASP A 42 9.11 -13.30 7.45
C ASP A 42 8.19 -14.19 8.31
N GLU A 43 7.59 -13.60 9.34
CA GLU A 43 6.57 -14.27 10.13
C GLU A 43 5.18 -13.98 9.55
N VAL A 44 4.50 -15.04 9.10
CA VAL A 44 3.16 -14.95 8.52
C VAL A 44 2.13 -15.50 9.52
N LYS A 45 1.13 -14.68 9.87
CA LYS A 45 0.00 -15.07 10.71
C LYS A 45 -1.29 -14.90 9.95
N TYR A 46 -2.18 -15.86 10.08
CA TYR A 46 -3.52 -15.78 9.51
C TYR A 46 -4.56 -15.74 10.63
N ASP A 47 -5.33 -14.66 10.65
CA ASP A 47 -6.56 -14.52 11.44
C ASP A 47 -7.51 -13.59 10.68
N LYS A 48 -8.29 -14.17 9.77
CA LYS A 48 -9.17 -13.53 8.75
C LYS A 48 -8.45 -12.68 7.69
N ILE A 49 -7.26 -12.21 8.01
CA ILE A 49 -6.36 -11.40 7.18
C ILE A 49 -4.98 -12.04 7.34
N ILE A 50 -4.24 -12.13 6.23
CA ILE A 50 -2.84 -12.54 6.23
C ILE A 50 -2.01 -11.34 6.71
N ARG A 51 -1.30 -11.52 7.82
CA ARG A 51 -0.42 -10.51 8.41
C ARG A 51 1.02 -10.96 8.31
N ILE A 52 1.85 -10.15 7.66
CA ILE A 52 3.29 -10.39 7.57
C ILE A 52 4.00 -9.47 8.57
N THR A 53 4.96 -9.99 9.33
CA THR A 53 5.82 -9.20 10.23
C THR A 53 7.25 -9.71 10.19
N LYS A 54 8.16 -9.02 10.89
CA LYS A 54 9.60 -9.30 10.92
C LYS A 54 10.20 -9.32 9.50
N VAL A 55 9.79 -8.36 8.67
CA VAL A 55 10.31 -8.17 7.32
C VAL A 55 11.74 -7.66 7.43
N LYS A 56 12.69 -8.59 7.38
CA LYS A 56 14.14 -8.30 7.43
C LYS A 56 14.74 -8.09 6.05
N ARG A 57 14.06 -8.59 5.03
CA ARG A 57 14.46 -8.57 3.61
C ARG A 57 13.38 -7.88 2.80
N PRO A 58 13.31 -6.54 2.86
CA PRO A 58 12.32 -5.79 2.12
C PRO A 58 12.36 -6.13 0.62
N ALA A 59 11.18 -6.26 0.03
CA ALA A 59 11.02 -6.80 -1.30
C ALA A 59 9.85 -6.13 -2.02
N ILE A 60 9.93 -6.09 -3.36
CA ILE A 60 8.79 -5.77 -4.22
C ILE A 60 8.29 -7.04 -4.88
N GLU A 61 6.98 -7.11 -5.03
CA GLU A 61 6.28 -8.20 -5.72
C GLU A 61 5.44 -7.60 -6.85
N PHE A 62 5.77 -7.95 -8.09
CA PHE A 62 5.11 -7.45 -9.29
C PHE A 62 3.95 -8.36 -9.69
N TYR A 63 2.79 -7.75 -9.94
CA TYR A 63 1.55 -8.39 -10.37
C TYR A 63 1.11 -7.76 -11.70
N LYS A 64 1.25 -8.53 -12.76
CA LYS A 64 1.01 -8.09 -14.13
C LYS A 64 -0.49 -8.10 -14.45
N ALA A 65 -1.01 -6.93 -14.80
CA ALA A 65 -2.32 -6.80 -15.43
C ALA A 65 -2.32 -7.48 -16.81
N LYS A 66 -2.92 -8.66 -16.92
CA LYS A 66 -2.90 -9.46 -18.16
C LYS A 66 -3.68 -8.83 -19.31
N ASN A 67 -4.61 -7.94 -18.99
CA ASN A 67 -5.43 -7.17 -19.93
C ASN A 67 -4.88 -5.76 -20.21
N ALA A 68 -3.70 -5.41 -19.64
CA ALA A 68 -3.11 -4.09 -19.85
C ALA A 68 -2.64 -3.89 -21.30
N LYS A 69 -2.72 -2.63 -21.75
CA LYS A 69 -2.07 -2.19 -22.98
C LYS A 69 -0.55 -2.15 -22.77
N PRO A 70 0.26 -2.17 -23.84
CA PRO A 70 1.69 -1.90 -23.72
C PRO A 70 1.93 -0.54 -23.06
N ASN A 71 2.97 -0.44 -22.22
CA ASN A 71 3.29 0.77 -21.45
C ASN A 71 2.11 1.22 -20.58
N ALA A 72 1.53 0.29 -19.83
CA ALA A 72 0.44 0.60 -18.92
C ALA A 72 0.95 1.29 -17.65
N PRO A 73 0.09 2.04 -16.95
CA PRO A 73 0.40 2.59 -15.64
C PRO A 73 0.68 1.47 -14.61
N ALA A 74 1.41 1.82 -13.57
CA ALA A 74 1.63 0.96 -12.40
C ALA A 74 1.30 1.70 -11.10
N VAL A 75 0.92 0.93 -10.07
CA VAL A 75 0.71 1.45 -8.72
C VAL A 75 1.51 0.60 -7.73
N VAL A 76 2.36 1.26 -6.95
CA VAL A 76 3.10 0.65 -5.84
C VAL A 76 2.25 0.73 -4.57
N ILE A 77 1.91 -0.42 -4.00
CA ILE A 77 0.99 -0.58 -2.88
C ILE A 77 1.80 -0.71 -1.58
N PHE A 78 1.46 0.12 -0.60
CA PHE A 78 1.97 0.09 0.76
C PHE A 78 0.85 -0.36 1.71
N PRO A 79 0.83 -1.65 2.11
CA PRO A 79 -0.12 -2.14 3.10
C PRO A 79 0.00 -1.37 4.41
N GLY A 80 -1.06 -1.34 5.22
CA GLY A 80 -1.05 -0.79 6.56
C GLY A 80 -0.64 -1.83 7.61
N GLY A 81 -0.93 -1.52 8.88
CA GLY A 81 -0.55 -2.35 10.03
C GLY A 81 0.28 -1.65 11.11
N GLY A 82 0.19 -0.32 11.19
CA GLY A 82 0.78 0.47 12.28
C GLY A 82 2.31 0.39 12.35
N TYR A 83 2.99 0.10 11.24
CA TYR A 83 4.42 -0.23 11.18
C TYR A 83 4.83 -1.41 12.09
N GLN A 84 3.90 -2.31 12.40
CA GLN A 84 4.13 -3.56 13.14
C GLN A 84 3.98 -4.78 12.24
N ILE A 85 3.01 -4.73 11.34
CA ILE A 85 2.69 -5.79 10.40
C ILE A 85 2.39 -5.16 9.03
N LEU A 86 2.27 -6.01 8.01
CA LEU A 86 1.65 -5.70 6.72
C LEU A 86 0.33 -6.48 6.65
N ALA A 87 -0.81 -5.80 6.47
CA ALA A 87 -2.12 -6.44 6.26
C ALA A 87 -2.22 -6.92 4.80
N TYR A 88 -1.52 -8.00 4.51
CA TYR A 88 -0.99 -8.32 3.19
C TYR A 88 -2.05 -8.71 2.15
N ASP A 89 -3.06 -9.48 2.51
CA ASP A 89 -4.15 -9.80 1.58
C ASP A 89 -5.10 -8.61 1.41
N LEU A 90 -5.66 -8.11 2.53
CA LEU A 90 -6.66 -7.04 2.57
C LEU A 90 -6.21 -5.73 1.90
N GLU A 91 -4.96 -5.35 2.11
CA GLU A 91 -4.40 -4.04 1.72
C GLU A 91 -3.25 -4.19 0.71
N GLY A 92 -3.02 -5.41 0.21
CA GLY A 92 -2.00 -5.74 -0.78
C GLY A 92 -2.59 -6.56 -1.92
N THR A 93 -2.67 -7.87 -1.78
CA THR A 93 -3.01 -8.75 -2.93
C THR A 93 -4.41 -8.52 -3.48
N GLU A 94 -5.42 -8.24 -2.65
CA GLU A 94 -6.78 -7.89 -3.13
C GLU A 94 -6.77 -6.59 -3.94
N ILE A 95 -5.90 -5.65 -3.57
CA ILE A 95 -5.73 -4.36 -4.25
C ILE A 95 -4.98 -4.56 -5.57
N ALA A 96 -3.97 -5.43 -5.58
CA ALA A 96 -3.27 -5.83 -6.80
C ALA A 96 -4.23 -6.47 -7.82
N GLU A 97 -5.13 -7.36 -7.37
CA GLU A 97 -6.16 -7.96 -8.22
C GLU A 97 -7.12 -6.91 -8.79
N TRP A 98 -7.57 -5.95 -7.97
CA TRP A 98 -8.43 -4.87 -8.45
C TRP A 98 -7.74 -3.98 -9.49
N LEU A 99 -6.51 -3.51 -9.20
CA LEU A 99 -5.73 -2.71 -10.14
C LEU A 99 -5.52 -3.47 -11.46
N ASN A 100 -5.15 -4.74 -11.39
CA ASN A 100 -5.01 -5.59 -12.56
C ASN A 100 -6.33 -5.72 -13.33
N SER A 101 -7.47 -5.85 -12.65
CA SER A 101 -8.79 -5.93 -13.32
C SER A 101 -9.12 -4.69 -14.15
N ILE A 102 -8.58 -3.53 -13.78
CA ILE A 102 -8.77 -2.25 -14.49
C ILE A 102 -7.59 -1.88 -15.40
N GLY A 103 -6.68 -2.84 -15.67
CA GLY A 103 -5.58 -2.67 -16.63
C GLY A 103 -4.37 -1.92 -16.10
N ILE A 104 -4.21 -1.86 -14.77
CA ILE A 104 -3.08 -1.20 -14.09
C ILE A 104 -2.19 -2.26 -13.46
N HIS A 105 -0.89 -2.19 -13.72
CA HIS A 105 0.09 -3.05 -13.06
C HIS A 105 0.16 -2.75 -11.56
N ALA A 106 0.36 -3.77 -10.73
CA ALA A 106 0.48 -3.59 -9.29
C ALA A 106 1.84 -4.06 -8.80
N VAL A 107 2.41 -3.32 -7.85
CA VAL A 107 3.65 -3.70 -7.16
C VAL A 107 3.40 -3.62 -5.67
N ILE A 108 3.45 -4.72 -4.93
CA ILE A 108 3.34 -4.67 -3.46
C ILE A 108 4.74 -4.47 -2.89
N LEU A 109 4.93 -3.44 -2.05
CA LEU A 109 6.15 -3.28 -1.26
C LEU A 109 5.97 -3.96 0.10
N LYS A 110 6.78 -4.99 0.34
CA LYS A 110 7.01 -5.54 1.67
C LYS A 110 8.11 -4.74 2.35
N TYR A 111 7.73 -3.67 3.05
CA TYR A 111 8.66 -2.78 3.73
C TYR A 111 8.97 -3.24 5.17
N THR A 112 10.04 -2.69 5.74
CA THR A 112 10.57 -3.01 7.07
C THR A 112 9.53 -2.79 8.18
N VAL A 113 9.18 -3.89 8.85
CA VAL A 113 8.34 -3.97 10.07
C VAL A 113 8.82 -5.15 10.93
N PRO A 114 8.61 -5.19 12.27
CA PRO A 114 7.86 -4.28 13.13
C PRO A 114 8.69 -3.11 13.67
N GLY A 115 8.17 -2.41 14.68
CA GLY A 115 8.95 -1.49 15.53
C GLY A 115 8.82 -0.01 15.21
N ASN A 116 7.86 0.39 14.35
CA ASN A 116 7.70 1.79 13.96
C ASN A 116 8.98 2.41 13.38
N GLN A 117 9.74 1.61 12.61
CA GLN A 117 10.98 2.01 11.93
C GLN A 117 10.66 2.82 10.66
N ARG A 118 10.06 4.01 10.84
CA ARG A 118 9.55 4.85 9.74
C ARG A 118 10.63 5.27 8.75
N ASP A 119 11.83 5.58 9.23
CA ASP A 119 12.96 5.98 8.38
C ASP A 119 13.41 4.83 7.49
N ALA A 120 13.55 3.62 8.05
CA ALA A 120 13.87 2.42 7.26
C ALA A 120 12.78 2.12 6.23
N ALA A 121 11.50 2.24 6.61
CA ALA A 121 10.39 2.07 5.67
C ALA A 121 10.39 3.13 4.55
N LEU A 122 10.77 4.38 4.85
CA LEU A 122 10.92 5.44 3.83
C LEU A 122 12.08 5.12 2.88
N GLN A 123 13.22 4.67 3.38
CA GLN A 123 14.33 4.21 2.54
C GLN A 123 13.91 3.05 1.64
N ASP A 124 13.17 2.07 2.18
CA ASP A 124 12.60 0.97 1.41
C ASP A 124 11.68 1.48 0.28
N ALA A 125 10.79 2.43 0.59
CA ALA A 125 9.86 3.02 -0.37
C ALA A 125 10.58 3.80 -1.48
N GLN A 126 11.55 4.64 -1.12
CA GLN A 126 12.37 5.38 -2.08
C GLN A 126 13.11 4.42 -3.01
N ARG A 127 13.73 3.39 -2.44
CA ARG A 127 14.47 2.37 -3.19
C ARG A 127 13.55 1.58 -4.12
N ALA A 128 12.39 1.14 -3.64
CA ALA A 128 11.39 0.43 -4.43
C ALA A 128 10.98 1.22 -5.68
N PHE A 129 10.69 2.52 -5.56
CA PHE A 129 10.32 3.35 -6.72
C PHE A 129 11.44 3.47 -7.75
N GLY A 130 12.70 3.59 -7.31
CA GLY A 130 13.85 3.56 -8.22
C GLY A 130 13.92 2.25 -9.00
N ILE A 131 13.74 1.11 -8.32
CA ILE A 131 13.77 -0.22 -8.95
C ILE A 131 12.60 -0.39 -9.92
N VAL A 132 11.36 -0.04 -9.52
CA VAL A 132 10.17 -0.13 -10.39
C VAL A 132 10.37 0.69 -11.65
N ARG A 133 10.90 1.93 -11.56
CA ARG A 133 11.26 2.72 -12.74
C ARG A 133 12.34 2.05 -13.60
N SER A 134 13.36 1.44 -12.98
CA SER A 134 14.40 0.73 -13.74
C SER A 134 13.88 -0.50 -14.48
N LYS A 135 12.81 -1.11 -13.97
CA LYS A 135 12.12 -2.27 -14.53
C LYS A 135 11.02 -1.91 -15.54
N ALA A 136 10.78 -0.62 -15.78
CA ALA A 136 9.61 -0.17 -16.54
C ALA A 136 9.54 -0.79 -17.95
N GLN A 137 10.66 -0.83 -18.68
CA GLN A 137 10.71 -1.45 -20.00
C GLN A 137 10.42 -2.97 -19.95
N GLU A 138 11.02 -3.68 -19.01
CA GLU A 138 10.87 -5.14 -18.84
C GLU A 138 9.43 -5.51 -18.46
N TRP A 139 8.82 -4.71 -17.58
CA TRP A 139 7.47 -4.94 -17.07
C TRP A 139 6.38 -4.32 -17.95
N SER A 140 6.74 -3.65 -19.05
CA SER A 140 5.84 -2.88 -19.92
C SER A 140 5.03 -1.82 -19.17
N ILE A 141 5.69 -1.15 -18.22
CA ILE A 141 5.15 -0.02 -17.45
C ILE A 141 5.55 1.29 -18.14
N ASN A 142 4.64 2.26 -18.14
CA ASN A 142 4.99 3.65 -18.47
C ASN A 142 5.75 4.29 -17.29
N PRO A 143 7.03 4.69 -17.46
CA PRO A 143 7.85 5.20 -16.36
C PRO A 143 7.38 6.54 -15.77
N ASP A 144 6.48 7.24 -16.47
CA ASP A 144 5.88 8.52 -16.08
C ASP A 144 4.44 8.35 -15.54
N GLN A 145 3.99 7.10 -15.33
CA GLN A 145 2.67 6.78 -14.77
C GLN A 145 2.76 5.71 -13.67
N ILE A 146 3.64 5.95 -12.71
CA ILE A 146 3.87 5.11 -11.53
C ILE A 146 3.37 5.84 -10.28
N GLY A 147 2.18 5.46 -9.83
CA GLY A 147 1.59 6.01 -8.61
C GLY A 147 1.93 5.22 -7.35
N VAL A 148 1.63 5.80 -6.20
CA VAL A 148 1.67 5.12 -4.90
C VAL A 148 0.25 4.98 -4.34
N LEU A 149 -0.04 3.85 -3.69
CA LEU A 149 -1.28 3.63 -2.95
C LEU A 149 -0.95 3.12 -1.56
N GLY A 150 -1.35 3.86 -0.51
CA GLY A 150 -1.07 3.51 0.87
C GLY A 150 -2.30 3.41 1.76
N PHE A 151 -2.33 2.41 2.64
CA PHE A 151 -3.39 2.22 3.64
C PHE A 151 -2.90 2.53 5.05
N SER A 152 -3.66 3.28 5.86
CA SER A 152 -3.30 3.48 7.28
C SER A 152 -1.85 3.98 7.47
N ALA A 153 -0.99 3.19 8.12
CA ALA A 153 0.45 3.44 8.23
C ALA A 153 1.19 3.41 6.88
N GLY A 154 0.78 2.59 5.93
CA GLY A 154 1.23 2.65 4.54
C GLY A 154 0.76 3.94 3.85
N GLY A 155 -0.38 4.51 4.26
CA GLY A 155 -0.83 5.84 3.84
C GLY A 155 0.08 6.96 4.35
N HIS A 156 0.56 6.86 5.60
CA HIS A 156 1.62 7.72 6.11
C HIS A 156 2.90 7.60 5.26
N LEU A 157 3.33 6.36 4.98
CA LEU A 157 4.53 6.10 4.18
C LEU A 157 4.41 6.66 2.76
N ALA A 158 3.24 6.52 2.13
CA ALA A 158 2.96 7.04 0.80
C ALA A 158 3.02 8.57 0.77
N ALA A 159 2.40 9.24 1.76
CA ALA A 159 2.50 10.70 1.90
C ALA A 159 3.95 11.14 2.15
N ASN A 160 4.68 10.45 3.03
CA ASN A 160 6.07 10.76 3.35
C ASN A 160 6.98 10.65 2.13
N LEU A 161 6.85 9.58 1.34
CA LEU A 161 7.55 9.43 0.06
C LEU A 161 7.20 10.58 -0.89
N SER A 162 5.90 10.90 -1.02
CA SER A 162 5.39 11.94 -1.91
C SER A 162 5.87 13.35 -1.56
N THR A 163 6.32 13.58 -0.33
CA THR A 163 6.83 14.88 0.14
C THR A 163 8.34 14.91 0.38
N ASN A 164 9.01 13.76 0.44
CA ASN A 164 10.45 13.65 0.72
C ASN A 164 11.19 12.83 -0.35
N TYR A 165 10.76 12.92 -1.62
CA TYR A 165 11.41 12.20 -2.74
C TYR A 165 12.67 12.89 -3.28
N GLN A 166 12.84 14.20 -3.05
CA GLN A 166 13.95 14.98 -3.61
C GLN A 166 15.32 14.52 -3.09
N LYS A 167 15.34 13.89 -1.91
CA LYS A 167 16.53 13.35 -1.28
C LYS A 167 16.25 11.94 -0.80
N ARG A 168 17.06 10.98 -1.25
CA ARG A 168 17.09 9.63 -0.68
C ARG A 168 17.75 9.66 0.69
N ASP A 169 17.15 9.00 1.68
CA ASP A 169 17.67 8.92 3.05
C ASP A 169 18.67 7.77 3.25
N TYR A 170 19.30 7.34 2.17
CA TYR A 170 20.36 6.35 2.11
C TYR A 170 21.35 6.70 0.98
N ALA A 171 22.57 6.16 1.05
CA ALA A 171 23.57 6.38 0.01
C ALA A 171 23.20 5.62 -1.27
N PRO A 172 23.30 6.22 -2.48
CA PRO A 172 23.03 5.52 -3.74
C PRO A 172 23.84 4.22 -3.87
N ILE A 173 23.17 3.17 -4.32
CA ILE A 173 23.70 1.80 -4.43
C ILE A 173 23.99 1.45 -5.89
N ASP A 174 23.04 1.70 -6.80
CA ASP A 174 23.17 1.32 -8.21
C ASP A 174 22.38 2.25 -9.15
N ALA A 175 22.26 1.85 -10.42
CA ALA A 175 21.61 2.65 -11.47
C ALA A 175 20.14 3.00 -11.16
N ALA A 176 19.42 2.18 -10.40
CA ALA A 176 18.04 2.47 -10.03
C ALA A 176 17.93 3.70 -9.10
N ASP A 177 18.98 4.03 -8.34
CA ASP A 177 18.97 5.20 -7.46
C ASP A 177 19.21 6.52 -8.21
N LYS A 178 19.65 6.46 -9.47
CA LYS A 178 19.73 7.63 -10.37
C LYS A 178 18.38 8.03 -10.93
N LEU A 179 17.40 7.12 -10.91
CA LEU A 179 16.03 7.39 -11.33
C LEU A 179 15.27 8.07 -10.20
N SER A 180 14.27 8.87 -10.56
CA SER A 180 13.41 9.54 -9.57
C SER A 180 12.73 8.51 -8.65
N CYS A 181 12.52 8.88 -7.38
CA CYS A 181 11.63 8.13 -6.47
C CYS A 181 10.31 8.85 -6.20
N CYS A 182 10.03 9.96 -6.89
CA CYS A 182 8.75 10.67 -6.80
C CYS A 182 7.64 9.80 -7.40
N PRO A 183 6.52 9.52 -6.73
CA PRO A 183 5.33 9.00 -7.39
C PRO A 183 4.78 10.01 -8.40
N ASP A 184 4.12 9.56 -9.44
CA ASP A 184 3.44 10.45 -10.41
C ASP A 184 2.05 10.88 -9.91
N PHE A 185 1.47 10.10 -8.98
CA PHE A 185 0.23 10.41 -8.26
C PHE A 185 0.14 9.61 -6.95
N THR A 186 -0.69 10.06 -6.00
CA THR A 186 -0.76 9.51 -4.64
C THR A 186 -2.18 9.13 -4.24
N ILE A 187 -2.40 7.88 -3.83
CA ILE A 187 -3.70 7.38 -3.35
C ILE A 187 -3.57 7.03 -1.87
N LEU A 188 -4.33 7.71 -1.02
CA LEU A 188 -4.32 7.50 0.43
C LEU A 188 -5.67 6.98 0.91
N ILE A 189 -5.67 5.77 1.46
CA ILE A 189 -6.87 5.12 1.97
C ILE A 189 -6.78 5.04 3.50
N TYR A 190 -7.67 5.76 4.19
CA TYR A 190 -7.65 5.98 5.65
C TYR A 190 -6.24 6.24 6.22
N PRO A 191 -5.48 7.22 5.69
CA PRO A 191 -4.12 7.45 6.16
C PRO A 191 -4.09 7.72 7.67
N ALA A 192 -3.04 7.24 8.32
CA ALA A 192 -2.79 7.45 9.75
C ALA A 192 -1.56 8.34 9.96
N TYR A 193 -1.38 8.86 11.17
CA TYR A 193 -0.14 9.52 11.63
C TYR A 193 0.31 10.78 10.88
N ILE A 194 -0.48 11.35 9.95
CA ILE A 194 -0.16 12.63 9.29
C ILE A 194 -0.63 13.79 10.19
N TYR A 195 -0.15 13.78 11.42
CA TYR A 195 -0.46 14.79 12.41
C TYR A 195 0.64 14.93 13.46
N ASP A 196 0.76 16.13 14.04
CA ASP A 196 1.63 16.37 15.19
C ASP A 196 1.08 15.70 16.46
N GLN A 197 1.97 15.20 17.33
CA GLN A 197 1.56 14.46 18.52
C GLN A 197 0.96 15.34 19.62
N LYS A 198 1.34 16.63 19.67
CA LYS A 198 0.84 17.61 20.65
C LYS A 198 -0.48 18.22 20.19
N ASP A 199 -0.60 18.55 18.90
CA ASP A 199 -1.84 19.01 18.29
C ASP A 199 -2.13 18.26 17.00
N LYS A 200 -3.13 17.37 17.04
CA LYS A 200 -3.46 16.51 15.90
C LYS A 200 -4.05 17.25 14.71
N ARG A 201 -4.47 18.50 14.90
CA ARG A 201 -4.95 19.38 13.82
C ARG A 201 -3.79 20.01 13.04
N GLN A 202 -2.55 19.83 13.50
CA GLN A 202 -1.36 20.24 12.78
C GLN A 202 -0.78 19.05 12.03
N MET A 203 -0.18 19.32 10.87
CA MET A 203 0.48 18.32 10.05
C MET A 203 1.69 17.70 10.78
N ALA A 204 1.97 16.42 10.49
CA ALA A 204 3.18 15.77 11.00
C ALA A 204 4.44 16.50 10.47
N PRO A 205 5.45 16.77 11.32
CA PRO A 205 6.60 17.59 10.95
C PRO A 205 7.48 16.96 9.86
N GLU A 206 7.45 15.63 9.70
CA GLU A 206 8.14 14.93 8.63
C GLU A 206 7.47 15.09 7.25
N ILE A 207 6.19 15.47 7.19
CA ILE A 207 5.45 15.64 5.93
C ILE A 207 5.55 17.09 5.46
N LYS A 208 6.13 17.28 4.27
CA LYS A 208 6.46 18.60 3.71
C LYS A 208 5.85 18.77 2.33
N VAL A 209 4.57 19.09 2.31
CA VAL A 209 3.88 19.40 1.05
C VAL A 209 4.54 20.63 0.39
N THR A 210 4.63 20.59 -0.93
CA THR A 210 5.07 21.70 -1.77
C THR A 210 4.23 21.71 -3.05
N ALA A 211 4.34 22.75 -3.86
CA ALA A 211 3.72 22.79 -5.19
C ALA A 211 4.15 21.67 -6.16
N ASN A 212 5.24 20.94 -5.85
CA ASN A 212 5.70 19.80 -6.65
C ASN A 212 5.23 18.44 -6.09
N THR A 213 4.48 18.44 -4.99
CA THR A 213 3.91 17.20 -4.45
C THR A 213 2.91 16.62 -5.48
N PRO A 214 2.89 15.28 -5.70
CA PRO A 214 1.99 14.67 -6.67
C PRO A 214 0.51 14.89 -6.36
N PRO A 215 -0.37 14.91 -7.39
CA PRO A 215 -1.81 14.99 -7.19
C PRO A 215 -2.32 13.80 -6.36
N ALA A 216 -3.34 14.03 -5.53
CA ALA A 216 -3.76 13.04 -4.55
C ALA A 216 -5.25 12.68 -4.58
N PHE A 217 -5.54 11.40 -4.37
CA PHE A 217 -6.87 10.88 -4.05
C PHE A 217 -6.88 10.37 -2.63
N ILE A 218 -7.78 10.88 -1.79
CA ILE A 218 -7.81 10.59 -0.36
C ILE A 218 -9.21 10.11 0.01
N VAL A 219 -9.29 8.99 0.73
CA VAL A 219 -10.56 8.46 1.27
C VAL A 219 -10.43 8.27 2.75
N GLN A 220 -11.42 8.71 3.52
CA GLN A 220 -11.43 8.54 4.96
C GLN A 220 -12.87 8.48 5.52
N THR A 221 -13.01 8.00 6.75
CA THR A 221 -14.29 8.02 7.47
C THR A 221 -14.23 8.98 8.68
N LEU A 222 -15.33 9.68 8.96
CA LEU A 222 -15.45 10.60 10.09
C LEU A 222 -15.45 9.88 11.44
N ASP A 223 -15.94 8.63 11.48
CA ASP A 223 -15.93 7.80 12.69
C ASP A 223 -14.59 7.07 12.94
N ASP A 224 -13.57 7.31 12.10
CA ASP A 224 -12.17 6.90 12.33
C ASP A 224 -11.46 7.79 13.38
N ARG A 225 -12.19 8.09 14.46
CA ARG A 225 -11.76 8.76 15.68
C ARG A 225 -10.79 9.91 15.41
N ARG A 226 -9.51 9.71 15.75
CA ARG A 226 -8.44 10.71 15.66
C ARG A 226 -7.55 10.55 14.44
N LEU A 227 -7.76 9.50 13.64
CA LEU A 227 -6.95 9.24 12.44
C LEU A 227 -7.50 10.01 11.24
N VAL A 228 -8.78 10.41 11.27
CA VAL A 228 -9.40 11.30 10.28
C VAL A 228 -8.62 12.60 10.07
N ASP A 229 -8.00 13.15 11.11
CA ASP A 229 -7.19 14.37 11.03
C ASP A 229 -6.02 14.22 10.04
N SER A 230 -5.50 13.00 9.84
CA SER A 230 -4.45 12.75 8.83
C SER A 230 -4.90 13.13 7.41
N ALA A 231 -6.16 12.81 7.07
CA ALA A 231 -6.73 13.12 5.76
C ALA A 231 -7.02 14.63 5.63
N PHE A 232 -7.51 15.26 6.69
CA PHE A 232 -7.75 16.71 6.71
C PHE A 232 -6.44 17.51 6.59
N ASN A 233 -5.43 17.16 7.37
CA ASN A 233 -4.15 17.86 7.38
C ASN A 233 -3.47 17.78 6.01
N TYR A 234 -3.40 16.58 5.43
CA TYR A 234 -2.75 16.39 4.13
C TYR A 234 -3.52 17.10 3.01
N CYS A 235 -4.85 16.93 2.93
CA CYS A 235 -5.67 17.62 1.93
C CYS A 235 -5.60 19.14 2.05
N ARG A 236 -5.60 19.67 3.28
CA ARG A 236 -5.44 21.11 3.52
C ARG A 236 -4.10 21.61 3.00
N ALA A 237 -3.01 20.92 3.33
CA ALA A 237 -1.67 21.31 2.89
C ALA A 237 -1.55 21.28 1.35
N LEU A 238 -2.06 20.24 0.69
CA LEU A 238 -2.09 20.16 -0.79
C LEU A 238 -2.86 21.34 -1.40
N LYS A 239 -4.04 21.64 -0.87
CA LYS A 239 -4.85 22.79 -1.33
C LYS A 239 -4.09 24.11 -1.17
N ASP A 240 -3.44 24.31 -0.03
CA ASP A 240 -2.76 25.58 0.27
C ASP A 240 -1.50 25.78 -0.63
N ASP A 241 -0.86 24.69 -1.07
CA ASP A 241 0.21 24.70 -2.08
C ASP A 241 -0.27 24.53 -3.53
N LYS A 242 -1.59 24.56 -3.77
CA LYS A 242 -2.22 24.46 -5.10
C LYS A 242 -1.92 23.15 -5.85
N VAL A 243 -1.79 22.06 -5.11
CA VAL A 243 -1.72 20.70 -5.65
C VAL A 243 -3.13 20.13 -5.77
N ASP A 244 -3.45 19.54 -6.93
CA ASP A 244 -4.75 18.91 -7.16
C ASP A 244 -4.99 17.76 -6.19
N ALA A 245 -6.13 17.78 -5.51
CA ALA A 245 -6.49 16.77 -4.54
C ALA A 245 -8.01 16.53 -4.48
N GLU A 246 -8.41 15.26 -4.37
CA GLU A 246 -9.77 14.86 -4.03
C GLU A 246 -9.81 14.23 -2.63
N LEU A 247 -10.72 14.71 -1.78
CA LEU A 247 -11.01 14.11 -0.48
C LEU A 247 -12.45 13.57 -0.44
N HIS A 248 -12.57 12.26 -0.34
CA HIS A 248 -13.83 11.53 -0.22
C HIS A 248 -14.04 11.13 1.25
N LEU A 249 -14.94 11.83 1.91
CA LEU A 249 -15.20 11.65 3.33
C LEU A 249 -16.56 10.99 3.57
N TYR A 250 -16.56 9.86 4.27
CA TYR A 250 -17.77 9.13 4.61
C TYR A 250 -18.11 9.28 6.09
N ALA A 251 -19.39 9.38 6.44
CA ALA A 251 -19.79 9.54 7.84
C ALA A 251 -19.44 8.32 8.71
N LYS A 252 -19.52 7.10 8.15
CA LYS A 252 -19.30 5.84 8.86
C LYS A 252 -18.55 4.83 8.02
N GLY A 253 -17.70 4.05 8.68
CA GLY A 253 -16.91 2.98 8.08
C GLY A 253 -15.81 2.46 9.00
N GLY A 254 -15.39 3.28 9.97
CA GLY A 254 -14.27 2.98 10.85
C GLY A 254 -12.94 2.93 10.11
N HIS A 255 -11.95 2.33 10.76
CA HIS A 255 -10.59 2.15 10.22
C HIS A 255 -10.41 0.77 9.58
N GLY A 256 -9.48 0.65 8.63
CA GLY A 256 -9.01 -0.65 8.13
C GLY A 256 -10.07 -1.42 7.33
N TYR A 257 -10.90 -0.70 6.56
CA TYR A 257 -11.99 -1.30 5.79
C TYR A 257 -11.52 -2.00 4.50
N GLY A 258 -10.29 -1.73 4.02
CA GLY A 258 -9.75 -2.30 2.79
C GLY A 258 -10.67 -2.10 1.58
N MET A 259 -10.85 -3.15 0.79
CA MET A 259 -11.80 -3.16 -0.33
C MET A 259 -12.95 -4.15 -0.13
N ARG A 260 -12.93 -4.94 0.95
CA ARG A 260 -13.94 -5.96 1.20
C ARG A 260 -15.33 -5.34 1.34
N PRO A 261 -16.39 -5.98 0.81
CA PRO A 261 -17.75 -5.45 0.93
C PRO A 261 -18.17 -5.24 2.38
N SER A 262 -18.89 -4.14 2.62
CA SER A 262 -19.49 -3.81 3.90
C SER A 262 -20.87 -3.19 3.69
N LYS A 263 -21.64 -3.05 4.77
CA LYS A 263 -22.93 -2.33 4.75
C LYS A 263 -22.78 -0.81 4.62
N ASN A 264 -21.57 -0.28 4.79
CA ASN A 264 -21.31 1.15 4.73
C ASN A 264 -20.99 1.58 3.29
N PRO A 265 -21.39 2.80 2.88
CA PRO A 265 -21.14 3.30 1.52
C PRO A 265 -19.65 3.43 1.17
N ILE A 266 -18.77 3.40 2.18
CA ILE A 266 -17.31 3.41 2.01
C ILE A 266 -16.81 2.30 1.08
N SER A 267 -17.52 1.17 0.97
CA SER A 267 -17.17 0.09 0.02
C SER A 267 -17.23 0.53 -1.46
N GLY A 268 -17.79 1.70 -1.77
CA GLY A 268 -17.80 2.29 -3.11
C GLY A 268 -16.54 3.04 -3.51
N TRP A 269 -15.58 3.26 -2.59
CA TRP A 269 -14.38 4.06 -2.86
C TRP A 269 -13.53 3.59 -4.07
N PRO A 270 -13.38 2.28 -4.37
CA PRO A 270 -12.56 1.85 -5.50
C PRO A 270 -13.13 2.35 -6.83
N LYS A 271 -14.46 2.49 -6.93
CA LYS A 271 -15.09 3.02 -8.14
C LYS A 271 -14.77 4.50 -8.34
N LEU A 272 -14.77 5.28 -7.26
CA LEU A 272 -14.40 6.70 -7.30
C LEU A 272 -12.92 6.86 -7.64
N CYS A 273 -12.05 6.03 -7.02
CA CYS A 273 -10.63 6.02 -7.32
C CYS A 273 -10.37 5.66 -8.79
N GLN A 274 -11.09 4.69 -9.36
CA GLN A 274 -10.98 4.34 -10.77
C GLN A 274 -11.34 5.52 -11.68
N VAL A 275 -12.38 6.29 -11.36
CA VAL A 275 -12.77 7.48 -12.15
C VAL A 275 -11.69 8.55 -12.06
N TRP A 276 -11.18 8.82 -10.85
CA TRP A 276 -10.07 9.77 -10.67
C TRP A 276 -8.80 9.33 -11.42
N LEU A 277 -8.44 8.05 -11.34
CA LEU A 277 -7.32 7.47 -12.08
C LEU A 277 -7.44 7.67 -13.58
N GLN A 278 -8.65 7.54 -14.15
CA GLN A 278 -8.87 7.79 -15.56
C GLN A 278 -8.57 9.25 -15.94
N GLY A 279 -8.83 10.20 -15.06
CA GLY A 279 -8.48 11.61 -15.27
C GLY A 279 -6.97 11.84 -15.17
N VAL A 280 -6.34 11.42 -14.07
CA VAL A 280 -4.91 11.68 -13.83
C VAL A 280 -3.99 10.99 -14.84
N LEU A 281 -4.40 9.84 -15.39
CA LEU A 281 -3.62 9.09 -16.38
C LEU A 281 -3.84 9.53 -17.83
N GLN A 282 -4.76 10.45 -18.09
CA GLN A 282 -4.99 11.04 -19.42
C GLN A 282 -4.26 12.36 -19.63
N ASN A 283 -3.73 12.96 -18.56
CA ASN A 283 -3.02 14.23 -18.56
C ASN A 283 -1.52 14.06 -18.86
#